data_AF-A0AAN6JXL3-F1
#
_entry.id   AF-A0AAN6JXL3-F1
#
_cell.length_a   1.000
_cell.length_b   1.000
_cell.length_c   1.000
_cell.angle_alpha   90.00
_cell.angle_beta   90.00
_cell.angle_gamma   90.00
#
_symmetry.space_group_name_H-M   'P 1'
#
loop_
_entity.id
_entity.type
_entity.pdbx_description
1 polymer ?
#
loop_
_entity_poly.entity_id
_entity_poly.type
_entity_poly.pdbx_seq_one_letter_code
_entity_poly.pdbx_strand_id
1 'polypeptide(L)'
;RHHTLSLTYGERSEQPNLPPLATYLLRLMHLKKTNLCVSADVNTTTELLRLAEEVGVHICVLKTHADIIDDFSDKTIRGLNEISRRRKFLIFEDRKFGDIGSMHGALMAEDEVAMLT
;
A
#
# COMPACT_ATOMS: atom_id res chain seq x y z
N ARG A 1 -28.44 6.00 -3.11
CA ARG A 1 -27.05 6.54 -3.29
C ARG A 1 -26.34 6.45 -1.95
N HIS A 2 -25.08 5.99 -1.91
CA HIS A 2 -24.35 5.87 -0.64
C HIS A 2 -24.08 7.27 -0.06
N HIS A 3 -24.30 7.48 1.24
CA HIS A 3 -24.27 8.81 1.88
C HIS A 3 -22.90 9.51 1.80
N THR A 4 -21.82 8.74 1.62
CA THR A 4 -20.46 9.29 1.49
C THR A 4 -20.08 9.77 0.09
N LEU A 5 -20.94 9.61 -0.92
CA LEU A 5 -20.60 9.95 -2.32
C LEU A 5 -20.35 11.45 -2.54
N SER A 6 -20.95 12.31 -1.72
CA SER A 6 -20.74 13.76 -1.77
C SER A 6 -19.67 14.26 -0.79
N LEU A 7 -19.11 13.36 0.03
CA LEU A 7 -18.11 13.72 1.03
C LEU A 7 -16.71 13.67 0.42
N THR A 8 -15.90 14.67 0.74
CA THR A 8 -14.47 14.69 0.46
C THR A 8 -13.74 13.55 1.19
N TYR A 9 -12.52 13.24 0.76
CA TYR A 9 -11.70 12.24 1.47
C TYR A 9 -11.47 12.61 2.95
N GLY A 10 -11.34 13.90 3.28
CA GLY A 10 -11.18 14.37 4.66
C GLY A 10 -12.45 14.16 5.50
N GLU A 11 -13.63 14.50 4.98
CA GLU A 11 -14.88 14.24 5.71
C GLU A 11 -15.16 12.74 5.88
N ARG A 12 -14.76 11.93 4.90
CA ARG A 12 -14.85 10.47 4.98
C ARG A 12 -13.89 9.89 6.01
N SER A 13 -12.75 10.52 6.29
CA SER A 13 -11.81 10.01 7.30
C SER A 13 -12.26 10.23 8.74
N GLU A 14 -13.22 11.13 8.98
CA GLU A 14 -13.75 11.41 10.31
C GLU A 14 -15.02 10.61 10.65
N GLN A 15 -15.37 9.60 9.83
CA GLN A 15 -16.54 8.76 10.09
C GLN A 15 -16.27 7.81 11.28
N PRO A 16 -17.23 7.65 12.22
CA PRO A 16 -17.01 6.99 13.51
C PRO A 16 -16.70 5.48 13.41
N ASN A 17 -17.06 4.82 12.30
CA ASN A 17 -16.93 3.37 12.12
C ASN A 17 -15.87 2.97 11.07
N LEU A 18 -14.93 3.86 10.80
CA LEU A 18 -13.93 3.62 9.77
C LEU A 18 -12.71 2.86 10.34
N PRO A 19 -12.25 1.76 9.71
CA PRO A 19 -11.05 1.05 10.16
C PRO A 19 -9.81 1.96 10.15
N PRO A 20 -8.85 1.80 11.09
CA PRO A 20 -7.68 2.68 11.19
C PRO A 20 -6.91 2.85 9.86
N LEU A 21 -6.72 1.76 9.11
CA LEU A 21 -6.06 1.80 7.79
C LEU A 21 -6.82 2.67 6.78
N ALA A 22 -8.15 2.54 6.74
CA ALA A 22 -8.98 3.34 5.86
C ALA A 22 -8.97 4.83 6.28
N THR A 23 -8.98 5.11 7.58
CA THR A 23 -8.85 6.47 8.12
C THR A 23 -7.53 7.09 7.69
N TYR A 24 -6.43 6.35 7.84
CA TYR A 24 -5.11 6.81 7.43
C TYR A 24 -5.03 7.07 5.91
N LEU A 25 -5.49 6.13 5.08
CA LEU A 25 -5.51 6.29 3.63
C LEU A 25 -6.30 7.53 3.22
N LEU A 26 -7.51 7.73 3.75
CA LEU A 26 -8.34 8.87 3.39
C LEU A 26 -7.74 10.21 3.84
N ARG A 27 -7.17 10.26 5.06
CA ARG A 27 -6.42 11.44 5.53
C ARG A 27 -5.23 11.71 4.63
N LEU A 28 -4.48 10.68 4.27
CA LEU A 28 -3.34 10.79 3.37
C LEU A 28 -3.74 11.36 2.00
N MET A 29 -4.79 10.82 1.40
CA MET A 29 -5.32 11.30 0.11
C MET A 29 -5.75 12.77 0.19
N HIS A 30 -6.42 13.15 1.29
CA HIS A 30 -6.84 14.53 1.54
C HIS A 30 -5.65 15.49 1.68
N LEU A 31 -4.62 15.10 2.43
CA LEU A 31 -3.43 15.92 2.72
C LEU A 31 -2.53 16.05 1.49
N LYS A 32 -2.25 14.93 0.80
CA LYS A 32 -1.37 14.90 -0.37
C LYS A 32 -2.04 15.30 -1.68
N LYS A 33 -3.37 15.52 -1.66
CA LYS A 33 -4.18 15.83 -2.86
C LYS A 33 -3.99 14.81 -3.98
N THR A 34 -3.89 13.53 -3.61
CA THR A 34 -3.75 12.42 -4.55
C THR A 34 -4.65 11.27 -4.14
N ASN A 35 -5.28 10.66 -5.13
CA ASN A 35 -5.97 9.38 -5.02
C ASN A 35 -5.34 8.34 -5.96
N LEU A 36 -4.13 8.61 -6.44
CA LEU A 36 -3.41 7.76 -7.37
C LEU A 36 -2.77 6.58 -6.64
N CYS A 37 -3.08 5.38 -7.13
CA CYS A 37 -2.38 4.15 -6.84
C CYS A 37 -1.49 3.79 -8.04
N VAL A 38 -0.21 3.53 -7.81
CA VAL A 38 0.71 3.06 -8.87
C VAL A 38 0.87 1.55 -8.77
N SER A 39 0.66 0.85 -9.89
CA SER A 39 1.05 -0.55 -10.07
C SER A 39 2.54 -0.61 -10.42
N ALA A 40 3.37 -1.10 -9.50
CA ALA A 40 4.82 -1.17 -9.67
C ALA A 40 5.24 -2.52 -10.26
N ASP A 41 4.92 -2.74 -11.53
CA ASP A 41 5.17 -4.01 -12.24
C ASP A 41 6.60 -4.00 -12.82
N VAL A 42 7.58 -4.22 -11.93
CA VAL A 42 9.02 -4.34 -12.23
C VAL A 42 9.55 -5.65 -11.66
N ASN A 43 10.72 -6.11 -12.09
CA ASN A 43 11.23 -7.44 -11.73
C ASN A 43 12.37 -7.42 -10.71
N THR A 44 12.94 -6.25 -10.39
CA THR A 44 14.07 -6.17 -9.47
C THR A 44 13.81 -5.25 -8.29
N THR A 45 14.41 -5.56 -7.15
CA THR A 45 14.39 -4.72 -5.95
C THR A 45 14.92 -3.32 -6.24
N THR A 46 15.95 -3.20 -7.07
CA THR A 46 16.54 -1.90 -7.41
C THR A 46 15.55 -1.01 -8.17
N GLU A 47 14.89 -1.57 -9.18
CA GLU A 47 13.86 -0.82 -9.95
C GLU A 47 12.66 -0.47 -9.08
N LEU A 48 12.22 -1.40 -8.22
CA LEU A 48 11.09 -1.19 -7.33
C LEU A 48 11.35 -0.05 -6.35
N LEU A 49 12.50 -0.05 -5.67
CA LEU A 49 12.87 1.01 -4.73
C LEU A 49 13.08 2.35 -5.45
N ARG A 50 13.68 2.34 -6.64
CA ARG A 50 13.86 3.55 -7.44
C ARG A 50 12.50 4.15 -7.84
N LEU A 51 11.59 3.33 -8.37
CA LEU A 51 10.25 3.77 -8.75
C LEU A 51 9.52 4.34 -7.54
N ALA A 52 9.53 3.63 -6.40
CA ALA A 52 8.91 4.07 -5.16
C ALA A 52 9.43 5.43 -4.68
N GLU A 53 10.74 5.68 -4.80
CA GLU A 53 11.37 6.95 -4.45
C GLU A 53 10.92 8.10 -5.37
N GLU A 54 10.87 7.85 -6.68
CA GLU A 54 10.48 8.82 -7.71
C GLU A 54 9.00 9.20 -7.62
N VAL A 55 8.10 8.21 -7.51
CA VAL A 55 6.65 8.45 -7.51
C VAL A 55 6.09 8.78 -6.12
N GLY A 56 6.84 8.48 -5.06
CA GLY A 56 6.31 8.43 -3.69
C GLY A 56 5.60 9.70 -3.23
N VAL A 57 6.03 10.89 -3.67
CA VAL A 57 5.36 12.16 -3.31
C VAL A 57 4.02 12.39 -4.01
N HIS A 58 3.77 11.69 -5.12
CA HIS A 58 2.60 11.88 -5.98
C HIS A 58 1.49 10.83 -5.75
N ILE A 59 1.75 9.79 -4.97
CA ILE A 59 0.83 8.65 -4.78
C ILE A 59 0.32 8.53 -3.35
N CYS A 60 -0.84 7.89 -3.17
CA CYS A 60 -1.33 7.44 -1.87
C CYS A 60 -1.08 5.95 -1.62
N VAL A 61 -0.95 5.15 -2.69
CA VAL A 61 -0.71 3.70 -2.62
C VAL A 61 0.31 3.29 -3.68
N LEU A 62 1.27 2.45 -3.29
CA LEU A 62 2.13 1.70 -4.20
C LEU A 62 1.69 0.23 -4.14
N LYS A 63 1.16 -0.29 -5.25
CA LYS A 63 0.78 -1.69 -5.37
C LYS A 63 1.97 -2.51 -5.85
N THR A 64 2.26 -3.62 -5.19
CA THR A 64 3.36 -4.53 -5.50
C THR A 64 2.85 -5.91 -5.92
N HIS A 65 3.74 -6.66 -6.57
CA HIS A 65 3.64 -8.09 -6.81
C HIS A 65 4.98 -8.68 -6.38
N ALA A 66 5.08 -9.20 -5.16
CA ALA A 66 6.34 -9.73 -4.62
C ALA A 66 6.81 -10.97 -5.38
N ASP A 67 5.88 -11.74 -5.93
CA ASP A 67 6.11 -12.97 -6.69
C ASP A 67 6.84 -12.78 -8.03
N ILE A 68 6.81 -11.57 -8.59
CA ILE A 68 7.51 -11.25 -9.85
C ILE A 68 8.88 -10.58 -9.63
N ILE A 69 9.29 -10.36 -8.37
CA ILE A 69 10.58 -9.75 -8.04
C ILE A 69 11.63 -10.84 -7.88
N ASP A 70 12.56 -10.92 -8.84
CA ASP A 70 13.55 -12.00 -8.96
C ASP A 70 14.50 -12.09 -7.74
N ASP A 71 14.83 -10.95 -7.11
CA ASP A 71 15.75 -10.83 -5.97
C ASP A 71 15.04 -10.43 -4.66
N PHE A 72 13.75 -10.79 -4.52
CA PHE A 72 12.96 -10.42 -3.34
C PHE A 72 13.60 -10.93 -2.04
N SER A 73 13.78 -10.02 -1.09
CA SER A 73 14.41 -10.34 0.20
C SER A 73 14.05 -9.30 1.28
N ASP A 74 14.55 -9.49 2.50
CA ASP A 74 14.45 -8.50 3.59
C ASP A 74 14.97 -7.10 3.19
N LYS A 75 15.85 -7.02 2.20
CA LYS A 75 16.32 -5.75 1.66
C LYS A 75 15.19 -4.99 0.95
N THR A 76 14.37 -5.71 0.18
CA THR A 76 13.19 -5.16 -0.50
C THR A 76 12.20 -4.61 0.51
N ILE A 77 11.85 -5.42 1.52
CA ILE A 77 10.88 -5.05 2.57
C ILE A 77 11.36 -3.82 3.35
N ARG A 78 12.62 -3.83 3.83
CA ARG A 78 13.19 -2.70 4.58
C ARG A 78 13.25 -1.42 3.76
N GLY A 79 13.70 -1.51 2.51
CA GLY A 79 13.78 -0.35 1.61
C GLY A 79 12.40 0.25 1.34
N LEU A 80 11.41 -0.58 1.02
CA LEU A 80 10.04 -0.11 0.78
C LEU A 80 9.43 0.54 2.04
N ASN A 81 9.61 -0.06 3.21
CA ASN A 81 9.12 0.49 4.48
C ASN A 81 9.78 1.84 4.83
N GLU A 82 11.06 2.01 4.54
CA GLU A 82 11.74 3.29 4.73
C GLU A 82 11.15 4.38 3.81
N ILE A 83 11.01 4.06 2.52
CA ILE A 83 10.51 5.00 1.51
C ILE A 83 9.04 5.34 1.78
N SER A 84 8.19 4.35 2.10
CA SER A 84 6.76 4.54 2.37
C SER A 84 6.53 5.46 3.57
N ARG A 85 7.29 5.28 4.65
CA ARG A 85 7.24 6.15 5.84
C ARG A 85 7.72 7.57 5.55
N ARG A 86 8.76 7.73 4.73
CA ARG A 86 9.36 9.04 4.41
C ARG A 86 8.52 9.82 3.39
N ARG A 87 8.03 9.15 2.34
CA ARG A 87 7.25 9.74 1.23
C ARG A 87 5.73 9.69 1.47
N LYS A 88 5.29 9.03 2.53
CA LYS A 88 3.89 8.91 2.97
C LYS A 88 2.99 8.28 1.90
N PHE A 89 3.11 6.97 1.73
CA PHE A 89 2.16 6.17 0.94
C PHE A 89 1.98 4.80 1.61
N LEU A 90 0.89 4.10 1.30
CA LEU A 90 0.67 2.73 1.72
C LEU A 90 1.25 1.76 0.69
N ILE A 91 1.76 0.61 1.15
CA ILE A 91 2.14 -0.50 0.30
C ILE A 91 0.96 -1.46 0.25
N PHE A 92 0.60 -1.92 -0.95
CA PHE A 92 -0.49 -2.89 -1.14
C PHE A 92 -0.01 -4.06 -2.00
N GLU A 93 0.16 -5.22 -1.38
CA GLU A 93 0.54 -6.43 -2.09
C GLU A 93 -0.66 -7.08 -2.79
N ASP A 94 -0.62 -7.21 -4.11
CA ASP A 94 -1.70 -7.76 -4.94
C ASP A 94 -1.49 -9.26 -5.22
N ARG A 95 -1.42 -10.05 -4.14
CA ARG A 95 -1.27 -11.52 -4.20
C ARG A 95 -2.49 -12.27 -4.74
N LYS A 96 -3.62 -11.57 -4.96
CA LYS A 96 -4.91 -12.15 -5.39
C LYS A 96 -5.25 -13.46 -4.67
N PHE A 97 -5.30 -13.43 -3.34
CA PHE A 97 -5.63 -14.59 -2.51
C PHE A 97 -6.94 -15.23 -2.97
N GLY A 98 -6.83 -16.35 -3.69
CA GLY A 98 -7.92 -16.99 -4.41
C GLY A 98 -8.15 -18.46 -4.04
N ASP A 99 -7.54 -18.91 -2.93
CA ASP A 99 -7.60 -20.32 -2.51
C ASP A 99 -8.24 -20.51 -1.11
N ILE A 100 -8.70 -21.72 -0.82
CA ILE A 100 -9.58 -22.05 0.32
C ILE A 100 -8.79 -22.02 1.64
N GLY A 101 -8.83 -20.89 2.36
CA GLY A 101 -8.84 -20.73 3.83
C GLY A 101 -7.79 -21.37 4.76
N SER A 102 -7.22 -22.55 4.47
CA SER A 102 -6.33 -23.26 5.40
C SER A 102 -4.84 -23.04 5.12
N MET A 103 -4.45 -22.74 3.87
CA MET A 103 -3.04 -22.58 3.48
C MET A 103 -2.50 -21.15 3.61
N HIS A 104 -3.35 -20.18 3.95
CA HIS A 104 -2.96 -18.76 3.99
C HIS A 104 -2.50 -18.27 5.36
N GLY A 105 -2.82 -18.99 6.44
CA GLY A 105 -2.44 -18.59 7.79
C GLY A 105 -0.93 -18.56 8.03
N ALA A 106 -0.18 -19.44 7.35
CA ALA A 106 1.29 -19.47 7.42
C ALA A 106 1.94 -18.38 6.54
N LEU A 107 1.38 -18.11 5.36
CA LEU A 107 1.91 -17.12 4.42
C LEU A 107 1.73 -15.67 4.90
N MET A 108 0.65 -15.39 5.64
CA MET A 108 0.42 -14.07 6.25
C MET A 108 1.43 -13.74 7.37
N ALA A 109 2.10 -14.74 7.94
CA ALA A 109 3.13 -14.55 8.96
C ALA A 109 4.53 -14.34 8.36
N GLU A 110 4.75 -14.77 7.11
CA GLU A 110 6.04 -14.61 6.42
C GLU A 110 6.06 -13.39 5.48
N ASP A 111 4.90 -12.97 4.95
CA ASP A 111 4.75 -11.76 4.15
C ASP A 111 4.45 -10.55 5.03
N GLU A 112 5.42 -10.10 5.81
CA GLU A 112 5.36 -8.82 6.53
C GLU A 112 5.52 -7.62 5.57
N VAL A 113 4.73 -7.59 4.48
CA VAL A 113 4.47 -6.36 3.74
C VAL A 113 3.54 -5.55 4.63
N ALA A 114 4.15 -4.73 5.46
CA ALA A 114 3.51 -3.93 6.49
C ALA A 114 2.26 -3.20 5.94
N MET A 115 1.08 -3.81 6.12
CA MET A 115 -0.21 -3.16 5.96
C MET A 115 -0.51 -2.19 7.13
N LEU A 116 0.48 -1.92 7.96
CA LEU A 116 0.40 -1.02 9.11
C LEU A 116 1.74 -0.28 9.25
N THR A 117 1.76 0.98 8.81
CA THR A 117 2.47 2.02 9.58
C THR A 117 1.54 2.54 10.64
#